data_AF-A0A7S2CV26-F1
#
_entry.id   AF-A0A7S2CV26-F1
#
_cell.length_a   1.000
_cell.length_b   1.000
_cell.length_c   1.000
_cell.angle_alpha   90.00
_cell.angle_beta   90.00
_cell.angle_gamma   90.00
#
_symmetry.space_group_name_H-M   'P 1'
#
loop_
_entity.id
_entity.type
_entity.pdbx_description
1 polymer ?
#
loop_
_entity_poly.entity_id
_entity_poly.type
_entity_poly.pdbx_seq_one_letter_code
_entity_poly.pdbx_strand_id
1 'polypeptide(L)'
;SGEKGLQDLILTGLSSEPIEMSAAVPAKEWPEGGPKKALEGCMRCIGRELVSVNQMLDKTIFAESAESPLVKKAVTRLFQSGGKRLRPALALLVARACGAQDANLQRVVKLAISIEVLHSASLVHDDILDGADRRRGEETTHVRHGERAATLVGDFL
;
A
#
# COMPACT_ATOMS: atom_id res chain seq x y z
N SER A 1 18.52 -27.45 -13.34
CA SER A 1 17.70 -26.96 -14.46
C SER A 1 16.75 -25.83 -14.04
N GLY A 2 16.07 -25.91 -12.88
CA GLY A 2 15.06 -24.92 -12.46
C GLY A 2 15.55 -23.55 -11.96
N GLU A 3 16.75 -23.43 -11.37
CA GLU A 3 17.23 -22.14 -10.82
C GLU A 3 17.56 -21.09 -11.90
N LYS A 4 18.06 -21.51 -13.07
CA LYS A 4 18.33 -20.59 -14.19
C LYS A 4 17.04 -19.97 -14.74
N GLY A 5 15.95 -20.75 -14.83
CA GLY A 5 14.68 -20.27 -15.36
C GLY A 5 14.01 -19.21 -14.47
N LEU A 6 14.11 -19.37 -13.14
CA LEU A 6 13.55 -18.38 -12.21
C LEU A 6 14.32 -17.05 -12.27
N GLN A 7 15.65 -17.08 -12.34
CA GLN A 7 16.46 -15.87 -12.45
C GLN A 7 16.24 -15.14 -13.78
N ASP A 8 16.10 -15.87 -14.88
CA ASP A 8 15.85 -15.29 -16.20
C ASP A 8 14.45 -14.64 -16.27
N LEU A 9 13.44 -15.28 -15.66
CA LEU A 9 12.10 -14.72 -15.51
C LEU A 9 12.10 -13.43 -14.66
N ILE A 10 12.88 -13.39 -13.58
CA ILE A 10 13.04 -12.20 -12.73
C ILE A 10 13.70 -11.04 -13.51
N LEU A 11 14.70 -11.33 -14.34
CA LEU A 11 15.46 -10.31 -15.07
C LEU A 11 14.72 -9.78 -16.30
N THR A 12 13.96 -10.63 -16.98
CA THR A 12 13.36 -10.29 -18.28
C THR A 12 11.85 -10.07 -18.21
N GLY A 13 11.19 -10.56 -17.16
CA GLY A 13 9.72 -10.54 -17.03
C GLY A 13 9.00 -11.41 -18.08
N LEU A 14 9.74 -12.14 -18.91
CA LEU A 14 9.21 -12.92 -20.02
C LEU A 14 9.33 -14.40 -19.70
N SER A 15 8.20 -15.06 -19.52
CA SER A 15 8.15 -16.51 -19.70
C SER A 15 8.15 -16.80 -21.19
N SER A 16 8.94 -17.77 -21.64
CA SER A 16 8.80 -18.33 -22.98
C SER A 16 7.49 -19.12 -23.14
N GLU A 17 6.83 -19.45 -22.03
CA GLU A 17 5.51 -20.07 -22.04
C GLU A 17 4.45 -18.97 -22.25
N PRO A 18 3.65 -19.06 -23.32
CA PRO A 18 2.59 -18.09 -23.56
C PRO A 18 1.59 -18.13 -22.40
N ILE A 19 1.21 -16.96 -21.89
CA ILE A 19 0.05 -16.86 -21.01
C ILE A 19 -1.16 -17.30 -21.84
N GLU A 20 -1.73 -18.47 -21.56
CA GLU A 20 -3.02 -18.85 -22.13
C GLU A 20 -4.05 -17.82 -21.68
N MET A 21 -4.34 -16.85 -22.55
CA MET A 21 -5.48 -15.96 -22.39
C MET A 21 -6.76 -16.77 -22.63
N SER A 22 -7.16 -17.55 -21.62
CA SER A 22 -8.48 -18.16 -21.59
C SER A 22 -9.53 -17.05 -21.44
N ALA A 23 -10.28 -16.87 -22.53
CA ALA A 23 -11.39 -15.95 -22.73
C ALA A 23 -11.00 -14.50 -23.10
N ALA A 24 -11.59 -14.02 -24.20
CA ALA A 24 -11.66 -12.60 -24.52
C ALA A 24 -12.10 -11.84 -23.26
N VAL A 25 -11.37 -10.79 -22.88
CA VAL A 25 -11.79 -9.90 -21.80
C VAL A 25 -13.18 -9.39 -22.18
N PRO A 26 -14.25 -9.79 -21.47
CA PRO A 26 -15.60 -9.42 -21.86
C PRO A 26 -15.72 -7.89 -21.89
N ALA A 27 -16.58 -7.38 -22.77
CA ALA A 27 -16.89 -5.96 -22.81
C ALA A 27 -17.25 -5.48 -21.40
N LYS A 28 -16.82 -4.27 -21.04
CA LYS A 28 -16.90 -3.73 -19.67
C LYS A 28 -18.35 -3.43 -19.29
N GLU A 29 -19.12 -4.46 -18.98
CA GLU A 29 -20.46 -4.35 -18.41
C GLU A 29 -20.33 -4.15 -16.91
N TRP A 30 -20.68 -2.94 -16.46
CA TRP A 30 -20.72 -2.65 -15.03
C TRP A 30 -22.00 -3.23 -14.42
N PRO A 31 -21.97 -3.68 -13.15
CA PRO A 31 -23.19 -4.03 -12.44
C PRO A 31 -24.13 -2.82 -12.34
N GLU A 32 -25.41 -3.08 -12.06
CA GLU A 32 -26.42 -2.04 -11.88
C GLU A 32 -25.94 -0.98 -10.86
N GLY A 33 -25.83 0.28 -11.31
CA GLY A 33 -25.26 1.42 -10.56
C GLY A 33 -23.80 1.74 -10.87
N GLY A 34 -23.20 1.08 -11.87
CA GLY A 34 -21.97 1.52 -12.52
C GLY A 34 -20.67 1.25 -11.73
N PRO A 35 -19.55 1.85 -12.16
CA PRO A 35 -18.22 1.58 -11.61
C PRO A 35 -18.08 1.89 -10.12
N LYS A 36 -18.77 2.92 -9.63
CA LYS A 36 -18.72 3.30 -8.21
C LYS A 36 -19.31 2.22 -7.32
N LYS A 37 -20.49 1.70 -7.67
CA LYS A 37 -21.16 0.64 -6.91
C LYS A 37 -20.39 -0.68 -7.00
N ALA A 38 -19.74 -0.95 -8.14
CA ALA A 38 -18.80 -2.07 -8.26
C ALA A 38 -17.63 -1.94 -7.27
N LEU A 39 -16.99 -0.76 -7.21
CA LEU A 39 -15.89 -0.48 -6.28
C LEU A 39 -16.33 -0.63 -4.82
N GLU A 40 -17.50 -0.10 -4.46
CA GLU A 40 -18.09 -0.26 -3.12
C GLU A 40 -18.31 -1.74 -2.78
N GLY A 41 -18.75 -2.55 -3.75
CA GLY A 41 -18.85 -4.00 -3.63
C GLY A 41 -17.50 -4.64 -3.31
N CYS A 42 -16.46 -4.33 -4.09
CA CYS A 42 -15.10 -4.83 -3.85
C CYS A 42 -14.60 -4.43 -2.44
N MET A 43 -14.75 -3.17 -2.06
CA MET A 43 -14.30 -2.68 -0.74
C MET A 43 -15.05 -3.37 0.40
N ARG A 44 -16.34 -3.71 0.22
CA ARG A 44 -17.12 -4.46 1.20
C ARG A 44 -16.58 -5.87 1.42
N CYS A 45 -16.11 -6.55 0.37
CA CYS A 45 -15.54 -7.91 0.46
C CYS A 45 -14.27 -7.99 1.32
N ILE A 46 -13.55 -6.88 1.48
CA ILE A 46 -12.32 -6.77 2.27
C ILE A 46 -12.45 -5.80 3.45
N GLY A 47 -13.69 -5.45 3.82
CA GLY A 47 -13.95 -4.38 4.79
C GLY A 47 -13.37 -4.68 6.17
N ARG A 48 -13.40 -5.94 6.61
CA ARG A 48 -12.85 -6.36 7.91
C ARG A 48 -11.34 -6.20 7.94
N GLU A 49 -10.68 -6.62 6.87
CA GLU A 49 -9.23 -6.54 6.71
C GLU A 49 -8.77 -5.09 6.58
N LEU A 50 -9.51 -4.24 5.84
CA LEU A 50 -9.24 -2.80 5.78
C LEU A 50 -9.34 -2.13 7.14
N VAL A 51 -10.30 -2.53 7.98
CA VAL A 51 -10.36 -2.06 9.38
C VAL A 51 -9.11 -2.49 10.13
N SER A 52 -8.66 -3.74 10.00
CA SER A 52 -7.42 -4.20 10.62
C SER A 52 -6.18 -3.43 10.14
N VAL A 53 -6.08 -3.18 8.83
CA VAL A 53 -4.98 -2.37 8.25
C VAL A 53 -4.99 -0.97 8.84
N ASN A 54 -6.13 -0.28 8.84
CA ASN A 54 -6.24 1.07 9.40
C ASN A 54 -5.90 1.08 10.88
N GLN A 55 -6.44 0.14 11.65
CA GLN A 55 -6.14 0.02 13.08
C GLN A 55 -4.65 -0.21 13.34
N MET A 56 -3.95 -1.01 12.55
CA MET A 56 -2.53 -1.26 12.75
C MET A 56 -1.65 -0.08 12.34
N LEU A 57 -2.03 0.65 11.27
CA LEU A 57 -1.37 1.89 10.87
C LEU A 57 -1.60 3.00 11.91
N ASP A 58 -2.83 3.15 12.39
CA ASP A 58 -3.24 4.18 13.36
C ASP A 58 -2.71 3.89 14.76
N LYS A 59 -2.74 2.62 15.21
CA LYS A 59 -2.16 2.18 16.50
C LYS A 59 -0.63 2.21 16.50
N THR A 60 0.01 2.66 15.42
CA THR A 60 1.38 3.12 15.45
C THR A 60 2.38 2.09 16.00
N ILE A 61 2.29 0.84 15.56
CA ILE A 61 3.34 -0.19 15.83
C ILE A 61 4.73 0.38 15.50
N PHE A 62 4.81 1.13 14.40
CA PHE A 62 6.03 1.84 14.01
C PHE A 62 6.39 2.96 14.99
N ALA A 63 5.46 3.84 15.37
CA ALA A 63 5.81 4.97 16.23
C ALA A 63 6.03 4.60 17.71
N GLU A 64 5.56 3.45 18.18
CA GLU A 64 5.97 2.86 19.45
C GLU A 64 7.41 2.34 19.41
N SER A 65 7.87 1.89 18.24
CA SER A 65 9.25 1.45 18.02
C SER A 65 10.23 2.61 17.84
N ALA A 66 9.74 3.83 17.57
CA ALA A 66 10.56 5.02 17.44
C ALA A 66 10.98 5.57 18.80
N GLU A 67 12.29 5.57 19.09
CA GLU A 67 12.83 6.21 20.30
C GLU A 67 12.71 7.74 20.25
N SER A 68 12.78 8.33 19.04
CA SER A 68 12.71 9.78 18.84
C SER A 68 11.27 10.29 18.90
N PRO A 69 10.93 11.23 19.81
CA PRO A 69 9.61 11.84 19.87
C PRO A 69 9.21 12.58 18.58
N LEU A 70 10.20 13.10 17.85
CA LEU A 70 9.98 13.77 16.57
C LEU A 70 9.50 12.75 15.52
N VAL A 71 10.23 11.65 15.36
CA VAL A 71 9.89 10.59 14.40
C VAL A 71 8.51 10.03 14.75
N LYS A 72 8.26 9.77 16.03
CA LYS A 72 6.96 9.31 16.52
C LYS A 72 5.82 10.25 16.09
N LYS A 73 5.97 11.55 16.34
CA LYS A 73 4.97 12.57 15.97
C LYS A 73 4.77 12.69 14.46
N ALA A 74 5.85 12.63 13.68
CA ALA A 74 5.79 12.72 12.22
C ALA A 74 5.06 11.50 11.61
N VAL A 75 5.42 10.29 12.04
CA VAL A 75 4.79 9.04 11.60
C VAL A 75 3.31 8.98 11.97
N THR A 76 2.95 9.34 13.21
CA THR A 76 1.54 9.41 13.63
C THR A 76 0.75 10.35 12.74
N ARG A 77 1.26 11.55 12.46
CA ARG A 77 0.57 12.54 11.60
C ARG A 77 0.43 12.02 10.17
N LEU A 78 1.48 11.40 9.63
CA LEU A 78 1.48 10.86 8.26
C LEU A 78 0.33 9.87 8.05
N PHE A 79 0.14 8.92 8.96
CA PHE A 79 -0.96 7.94 8.84
C PHE A 79 -2.34 8.51 9.17
N GLN A 80 -2.42 9.47 10.11
CA GLN A 80 -3.66 10.19 10.44
C GLN A 80 -4.15 11.12 9.32
N SER A 81 -3.28 11.58 8.43
CA SER A 81 -3.66 12.38 7.24
C SER A 81 -4.57 11.62 6.26
N GLY A 82 -4.86 10.35 6.54
CA GLY A 82 -5.80 9.52 5.81
C GLY A 82 -5.22 9.02 4.49
N GLY A 83 -6.09 8.74 3.54
CA GLY A 83 -5.73 8.21 2.22
C GLY A 83 -6.79 7.25 1.69
N LYS A 84 -6.81 7.02 0.38
CA LYS A 84 -7.79 6.11 -0.25
C LYS A 84 -7.50 4.62 0.01
N ARG A 85 -6.34 4.31 0.60
CA ARG A 85 -5.84 2.93 0.88
C ARG A 85 -5.96 1.97 -0.30
N LEU A 86 -5.77 2.48 -1.52
CA LEU A 86 -5.91 1.69 -2.75
C LEU A 86 -4.86 0.58 -2.85
N ARG A 87 -3.64 0.81 -2.36
CA ARG A 87 -2.56 -0.19 -2.40
C ARG A 87 -2.83 -1.36 -1.45
N PRO A 88 -3.16 -1.14 -0.16
CA PRO A 88 -3.64 -2.21 0.71
C PRO A 88 -4.86 -2.94 0.16
N ALA A 89 -5.84 -2.20 -0.35
CA ALA A 89 -7.06 -2.78 -0.90
C ALA A 89 -6.76 -3.71 -2.08
N LEU A 90 -5.86 -3.32 -2.97
CA LEU A 90 -5.47 -4.15 -4.10
C LEU A 90 -4.82 -5.46 -3.65
N ALA A 91 -3.89 -5.42 -2.68
CA ALA A 91 -3.26 -6.63 -2.15
C ALA A 91 -4.28 -7.60 -1.54
N LEU A 92 -5.24 -7.08 -0.78
CA LEU A 92 -6.32 -7.87 -0.16
C LEU A 92 -7.28 -8.45 -1.20
N LEU A 93 -7.67 -7.66 -2.21
CA LEU A 93 -8.55 -8.10 -3.29
C LEU A 93 -7.90 -9.18 -4.15
N VAL A 94 -6.62 -9.03 -4.50
CA VAL A 94 -5.87 -10.05 -5.24
C VAL A 94 -5.78 -11.34 -4.44
N ALA A 95 -5.50 -11.27 -3.13
CA ALA A 95 -5.49 -12.45 -2.29
C ALA A 95 -6.85 -13.16 -2.26
N ARG A 96 -7.95 -12.42 -2.11
CA ARG A 96 -9.32 -12.97 -2.19
C ARG A 96 -9.58 -13.62 -3.55
N ALA A 97 -9.17 -12.97 -4.65
CA ALA A 97 -9.34 -13.50 -6.00
C ALA A 97 -8.53 -14.78 -6.24
N CYS A 98 -7.36 -14.92 -5.61
CA CYS A 98 -6.55 -16.14 -5.65
C CYS A 98 -6.99 -17.21 -4.64
N GLY A 99 -8.17 -17.06 -4.02
CA GLY A 99 -8.74 -18.06 -3.11
C GLY A 99 -8.21 -18.03 -1.68
N ALA A 100 -7.58 -16.94 -1.24
CA ALA A 100 -7.16 -16.80 0.15
C ALA A 100 -8.36 -16.82 1.10
N GLN A 101 -8.34 -17.77 2.03
CA GLN A 101 -9.30 -17.86 3.13
C GLN A 101 -8.94 -16.91 4.28
N ASP A 102 -9.87 -16.73 5.22
CA ASP A 102 -9.72 -15.77 6.34
C ASP A 102 -8.45 -16.01 7.19
N ALA A 103 -8.03 -17.26 7.38
CA ALA A 103 -6.78 -17.58 8.09
C ALA A 103 -5.52 -17.05 7.38
N ASN A 104 -5.52 -17.06 6.04
CA ASN A 104 -4.40 -16.56 5.23
C ASN A 104 -4.44 -15.04 5.11
N LEU A 105 -5.63 -14.43 5.16
CA LEU A 105 -5.79 -12.98 5.01
C LEU A 105 -5.10 -12.18 6.11
N GLN A 106 -4.91 -12.73 7.30
CA GLN A 106 -4.13 -12.07 8.35
C GLN A 106 -2.66 -11.86 7.94
N ARG A 107 -2.07 -12.79 7.17
CA ARG A 107 -0.73 -12.59 6.60
C ARG A 107 -0.75 -11.52 5.50
N VAL A 108 -1.80 -11.51 4.69
CA VAL A 108 -1.99 -10.50 3.64
C VAL A 108 -2.21 -9.12 4.23
N VAL A 109 -2.89 -8.98 5.37
CA VAL A 109 -3.02 -7.71 6.10
C VAL A 109 -1.65 -7.14 6.46
N LYS A 110 -0.74 -7.97 6.99
CA LYS A 110 0.64 -7.54 7.28
C LYS A 110 1.39 -7.09 6.01
N LEU A 111 1.22 -7.82 4.91
CA LEU A 111 1.77 -7.43 3.60
C LEU A 111 1.17 -6.09 3.13
N ALA A 112 -0.14 -5.91 3.20
CA ALA A 112 -0.85 -4.69 2.84
C ALA A 112 -0.34 -3.48 3.64
N ILE A 113 -0.11 -3.67 4.95
CA ILE A 113 0.50 -2.66 5.82
C ILE A 113 1.91 -2.31 5.33
N SER A 114 2.74 -3.33 5.06
CA SER A 114 4.12 -3.12 4.61
C SER A 114 4.17 -2.33 3.29
N ILE A 115 3.24 -2.61 2.37
CA ILE A 115 3.11 -1.87 1.11
C ILE A 115 2.73 -0.41 1.35
N GLU A 116 1.79 -0.12 2.26
CA GLU A 116 1.40 1.26 2.56
C GLU A 116 2.50 2.03 3.30
N VAL A 117 3.26 1.35 4.17
CA VAL A 117 4.42 1.92 4.86
C VAL A 117 5.51 2.29 3.87
N LEU A 118 5.89 1.38 2.99
CA LEU A 118 6.86 1.65 1.92
C LEU A 118 6.40 2.78 1.00
N HIS A 119 5.11 2.81 0.65
CA HIS A 119 4.55 3.92 -0.12
C HIS A 119 4.65 5.25 0.64
N SER A 120 4.35 5.26 1.93
CA SER A 120 4.46 6.44 2.78
C SER A 120 5.91 6.93 2.88
N ALA A 121 6.88 6.02 3.02
CA ALA A 121 8.30 6.34 3.02
C ALA A 121 8.71 7.02 1.71
N SER A 122 8.32 6.45 0.57
CA SER A 122 8.62 7.03 -0.74
C SER A 122 8.06 8.45 -0.86
N LEU A 123 6.81 8.68 -0.43
CA LEU A 123 6.20 10.01 -0.48
C LEU A 123 6.95 11.05 0.34
N VAL A 124 7.48 10.66 1.50
CA VAL A 124 8.28 11.57 2.35
C VAL A 124 9.58 11.96 1.67
N HIS A 125 10.26 11.02 1.00
CA HIS A 125 11.47 11.32 0.23
C HIS A 125 11.17 12.10 -1.04
N ASP A 126 10.11 11.75 -1.76
CA ASP A 126 9.65 12.47 -2.96
C ASP A 126 9.33 13.93 -2.62
N ASP A 127 8.66 14.20 -1.49
CA ASP A 127 8.36 15.57 -1.05
C ASP A 127 9.62 16.42 -0.90
N ILE A 128 10.74 15.84 -0.45
CA ILE A 128 12.03 16.54 -0.34
C ILE A 128 12.61 16.80 -1.73
N LEU A 129 12.67 15.76 -2.58
CA LEU A 129 13.24 15.85 -3.92
C LEU A 129 12.48 16.84 -4.81
N ASP A 130 11.16 16.88 -4.67
CA ASP A 130 10.27 17.75 -5.44
C ASP A 130 10.15 19.17 -4.84
N GLY A 131 10.65 19.39 -3.62
CA GLY A 131 10.46 20.66 -2.89
C GLY A 131 8.99 20.97 -2.60
N ALA A 132 8.18 19.93 -2.31
CA ALA A 132 6.74 20.07 -2.19
C ALA A 132 6.31 20.64 -0.83
N ASP A 133 5.75 21.85 -0.81
CA ASP A 133 5.38 22.47 0.47
C ASP A 133 4.21 21.78 1.19
N ARG A 134 3.28 21.19 0.42
CA ARG A 134 2.04 20.60 0.95
C ARG A 134 1.68 19.29 0.27
N ARG A 135 1.13 18.36 1.06
CA ARG A 135 0.56 17.09 0.61
C ARG A 135 -0.77 16.82 1.30
N ARG A 136 -1.80 16.49 0.52
CA ARG A 136 -3.18 16.22 1.01
C ARG A 136 -3.75 17.36 1.87
N GLY A 137 -3.40 18.60 1.54
CA GLY A 137 -3.84 19.79 2.28
C GLY A 137 -3.06 20.07 3.58
N GLU A 138 -2.07 19.26 3.92
CA GLU A 138 -1.20 19.43 5.09
C GLU A 138 0.21 19.84 4.65
N GLU A 139 0.94 20.54 5.51
CA GLU A 139 2.38 20.80 5.28
C GLU A 139 3.15 19.47 5.26
N THR A 140 4.12 19.35 4.36
CA THR A 140 4.98 18.17 4.28
C THR A 140 5.94 18.10 5.46
N THR A 141 6.47 16.89 5.72
CA THR A 141 7.37 16.65 6.86
C THR A 141 8.62 17.53 6.80
N HIS A 142 9.18 17.78 5.61
CA HIS A 142 10.40 18.56 5.45
C HIS A 142 10.17 20.06 5.69
N VAL A 143 9.02 20.60 5.29
CA VAL A 143 8.64 21.99 5.63
C VAL A 143 8.53 22.17 7.15
N ARG A 144 7.94 21.19 7.84
CA ARG A 144 7.70 21.27 9.29
C ARG A 144 8.92 21.04 10.15
N HIS A 145 9.78 20.13 9.75
CA HIS A 145 10.82 19.56 10.59
C HIS A 145 12.22 19.66 9.98
N GLY A 146 12.33 20.18 8.76
CA GLY A 146 13.56 20.23 7.98
C GLY A 146 13.81 18.94 7.21
N GLU A 147 14.57 19.05 6.12
CA GLU A 147 14.89 17.94 5.20
C GLU A 147 15.56 16.75 5.90
N ARG A 148 16.50 17.02 6.83
CA ARG A 148 17.20 15.95 7.57
C ARG A 148 16.23 15.12 8.41
N ALA A 149 15.31 15.77 9.11
CA ALA A 149 14.32 15.08 9.93
C ALA A 149 13.33 14.31 9.06
N ALA A 150 12.91 14.87 7.93
CA ALA A 150 12.06 14.19 6.97
C ALA A 150 12.74 12.96 6.36
N THR A 151 14.04 13.05 6.03
CA THR A 151 14.83 11.91 5.55
C THR A 151 14.84 10.79 6.58
N LEU A 152 15.13 11.10 7.86
CA LEU A 152 15.11 10.12 8.95
C LEU A 152 13.73 9.49 9.16
N VAL A 153 12.65 10.24 8.95
CA VAL A 153 11.28 9.71 9.03
C VAL A 153 11.00 8.75 7.87
N GLY A 154 11.46 9.08 6.67
CA GLY A 154 11.37 8.19 5.51
C GLY A 154 12.16 6.90 5.71
N ASP A 155 13.41 7.00 6.17
CA ASP A 155 14.28 5.84 6.45
C ASP A 155 13.75 4.94 7.57
N PHE A 156 13.03 5.51 8.53
CA PHE A 156 12.45 4.78 9.65
C PHE A 156 11.23 3.92 9.26
N LEU A 157 10.46 4.37 8.26
CA LEU A 157 9.24 3.72 7.78
C LEU A 157 9.58 2.48 6.94
#